data_AF-A0A837HN62-F1
#
_entry.id   AF-A0A837HN62-F1
#
_cell.length_a   1.000
_cell.length_b   1.000
_cell.length_c   1.000
_cell.angle_alpha   90.00
_cell.angle_beta   90.00
_cell.angle_gamma   90.00
#
_symmetry.space_group_name_H-M   'P 1'
#
loop_
_entity.id
_entity.type
_entity.pdbx_description
1 polymer ?
#
loop_
_entity_poly.entity_id
_entity_poly.type
_entity_poly.pdbx_seq_one_letter_code
_entity_poly.pdbx_strand_id
1 'polypeptide(L)'
;MSDTNDLGSKNPIQNIILDTCILQYLSNKYLKGELGKYLLSLVGRGFGLAISDISISELLQDATLEQEKISSSTLSLFNRYPLNEDILIAGAQISTLYKIDNTKNNSISLPDKIIASASVLSGSLILTADVNDYPRLFFSEAEEKWILYRKNNKNNILVIQLLRPNTEYIKQKFSERI
;
A
#
# COMPACT_ATOMS: atom_id res chain seq x y z
N MET A 1 -32.66 5.68 -23.10
CA MET A 1 -32.89 4.80 -21.94
C MET A 1 -31.53 4.30 -21.53
N SER A 2 -31.11 4.70 -20.33
CA SER A 2 -29.77 4.54 -19.79
C SER A 2 -29.59 3.14 -19.22
N ASP A 3 -28.75 2.34 -19.86
CA ASP A 3 -28.19 1.12 -19.27
C ASP A 3 -27.17 1.54 -18.20
N THR A 4 -27.67 1.71 -16.97
CA THR A 4 -26.81 1.75 -15.78
C THR A 4 -26.22 0.36 -15.61
N ASN A 5 -24.95 0.20 -15.98
CA ASN A 5 -24.13 -0.94 -15.60
C ASN A 5 -24.15 -1.06 -14.08
N ASP A 6 -25.01 -1.96 -13.60
CA ASP A 6 -25.01 -2.48 -12.24
C ASP A 6 -23.70 -3.25 -12.06
N LEU A 7 -22.65 -2.53 -11.68
CA LEU A 7 -21.42 -3.08 -11.10
C LEU A 7 -21.82 -3.67 -9.75
N GLY A 8 -22.47 -4.84 -9.82
CA GLY A 8 -23.00 -5.55 -8.67
C GLY A 8 -21.96 -5.58 -7.56
N SER A 9 -22.41 -5.24 -6.35
CA SER A 9 -21.66 -5.13 -5.11
C SER A 9 -21.02 -6.45 -4.70
N LYS A 10 -20.08 -6.96 -5.50
CA LYS A 10 -19.24 -8.09 -5.14
C LYS A 10 -18.20 -7.55 -4.16
N ASN A 11 -18.23 -8.08 -2.94
CA ASN A 11 -17.16 -7.86 -1.98
C ASN A 11 -15.81 -8.18 -2.67
N PRO A 12 -14.77 -7.37 -2.43
CA PRO A 12 -13.47 -7.60 -3.03
C PRO A 12 -12.94 -8.98 -2.63
N ILE A 13 -12.29 -9.66 -3.57
CA ILE A 13 -11.67 -10.98 -3.33
C ILE A 13 -10.56 -10.84 -2.29
N GLN A 14 -9.81 -9.74 -2.39
CA GLN A 14 -8.73 -9.38 -1.48
C GLN A 14 -8.51 -7.86 -1.58
N ASN A 15 -8.13 -7.24 -0.48
CA ASN A 15 -7.75 -5.83 -0.48
C ASN A 15 -6.25 -5.66 -0.79
N ILE A 16 -5.92 -4.53 -1.40
CA ILE A 16 -4.56 -4.05 -1.66
C ILE A 16 -4.42 -2.73 -0.91
N ILE A 17 -3.51 -2.69 0.06
CA ILE A 17 -3.15 -1.46 0.76
C ILE A 17 -2.15 -0.71 -0.10
N LEU A 18 -2.48 0.53 -0.45
CA LEU A 18 -1.60 1.43 -1.17
C LEU A 18 -0.62 2.05 -0.17
N ASP A 19 0.67 1.87 -0.44
CA ASP A 19 1.74 2.57 0.25
C ASP A 19 1.63 4.09 0.02
N THR A 20 2.09 4.88 0.98
CA THR A 20 2.17 6.34 0.91
C THR A 20 2.87 6.82 -0.36
N CYS A 21 3.95 6.15 -0.80
CA CYS A 21 4.65 6.52 -2.03
C CYS A 21 3.76 6.40 -3.28
N ILE A 22 2.85 5.42 -3.33
CA ILE A 22 1.89 5.25 -4.42
C ILE A 22 0.90 6.41 -4.44
N LEU A 23 0.44 6.86 -3.26
CA LEU A 23 -0.45 8.02 -3.13
C LEU A 23 0.23 9.30 -3.62
N GLN A 24 1.51 9.49 -3.30
CA GLN A 24 2.30 10.62 -3.80
C GLN A 24 2.42 10.59 -5.35
N TYR A 25 2.58 9.41 -5.95
CA TYR A 25 2.59 9.29 -7.41
C TYR A 25 1.23 9.52 -8.07
N LEU A 26 0.12 9.19 -7.40
CA LEU A 26 -1.22 9.54 -7.87
C LEU A 26 -1.47 11.06 -7.87
N SER A 27 -0.79 11.81 -7.01
CA SER A 27 -0.80 13.27 -7.02
C SER A 27 0.13 13.89 -8.08
N ASN A 28 1.01 13.08 -8.69
CA ASN A 28 1.94 13.56 -9.71
C ASN A 28 1.28 13.62 -11.10
N LYS A 29 1.23 14.81 -11.70
CA LYS A 29 0.60 15.05 -13.01
C LYS A 29 1.11 14.18 -14.17
N TYR A 30 2.33 13.65 -14.09
CA TYR A 30 2.91 12.80 -15.14
C TYR A 30 2.60 11.32 -14.95
N LEU A 31 2.32 10.90 -13.71
CA LEU A 31 2.11 9.48 -13.35
C LEU A 31 0.65 9.14 -13.11
N LYS A 32 -0.16 10.09 -12.63
CA LYS A 32 -1.57 9.88 -12.26
C LYS A 32 -2.36 9.10 -13.31
N GLY A 33 -2.19 9.42 -14.59
CA GLY A 33 -2.90 8.76 -15.68
C GLY A 33 -2.55 7.28 -15.83
N GLU A 34 -1.26 6.95 -15.92
CA GLU A 34 -0.81 5.57 -16.15
C GLU A 34 -0.95 4.70 -14.90
N LEU A 35 -0.65 5.26 -13.72
CA LEU A 35 -0.89 4.59 -12.45
C LEU A 35 -2.39 4.35 -12.21
N GLY A 36 -3.24 5.32 -12.52
CA GLY A 36 -4.69 5.17 -12.44
C GLY A 36 -5.23 4.03 -13.31
N LYS A 37 -4.71 3.86 -14.53
CA LYS A 37 -5.08 2.72 -15.40
C LYS A 37 -4.73 1.38 -14.78
N TYR A 38 -3.55 1.28 -14.15
CA TYR A 38 -3.14 0.05 -13.47
C TYR A 38 -4.01 -0.23 -12.24
N LEU A 39 -4.32 0.79 -11.43
CA LEU A 39 -5.23 0.63 -10.30
C LEU A 39 -6.64 0.18 -10.76
N LEU A 40 -7.15 0.73 -11.85
CA LEU A 40 -8.41 0.29 -12.44
C LEU A 40 -8.36 -1.15 -12.94
N SER A 41 -7.23 -1.61 -13.48
CA SER A 41 -7.09 -3.01 -13.89
C SER A 41 -7.07 -3.97 -12.69
N LEU A 42 -6.50 -3.57 -11.56
CA LEU A 42 -6.58 -4.32 -10.30
C LEU A 42 -8.04 -4.41 -9.80
N VAL A 43 -8.77 -3.30 -9.83
CA VAL A 43 -10.21 -3.30 -9.51
C VAL A 43 -10.98 -4.22 -10.46
N GLY A 44 -10.69 -4.18 -11.76
CA GLY A 44 -11.28 -5.08 -12.75
C GLY A 44 -10.97 -6.57 -12.52
N ARG A 45 -9.88 -6.89 -11.82
CA ARG A 45 -9.52 -8.25 -11.36
C ARG A 45 -10.21 -8.65 -10.05
N GLY A 46 -11.04 -7.77 -9.48
CA GLY A 46 -11.80 -8.03 -8.25
C GLY A 46 -11.07 -7.65 -6.96
N PHE A 47 -9.97 -6.90 -7.04
CA PHE A 47 -9.28 -6.39 -5.85
C PHE A 47 -9.96 -5.12 -5.32
N GLY A 48 -10.01 -5.00 -3.99
CA GLY A 48 -10.35 -3.75 -3.33
C GLY A 48 -9.09 -2.92 -3.13
N LEU A 49 -9.17 -1.61 -3.36
CA LEU A 49 -8.06 -0.69 -3.09
C LEU A 49 -8.31 0.00 -1.76
N ALA A 50 -7.29 0.02 -0.90
CA ALA A 50 -7.39 0.59 0.43
C ALA A 50 -6.18 1.45 0.78
N ILE A 51 -6.37 2.37 1.70
CA ILE A 51 -5.34 3.24 2.26
C ILE A 51 -5.37 3.12 3.78
N SER A 52 -4.21 3.19 4.41
CA SER A 52 -4.12 3.23 5.87
C SER A 52 -4.25 4.67 6.38
N ASP A 53 -4.80 4.85 7.59
CA ASP A 53 -4.85 6.18 8.21
C ASP A 53 -3.44 6.78 8.42
N ILE A 54 -2.40 5.96 8.61
CA ILE A 54 -1.04 6.46 8.72
C ILE A 54 -0.54 7.04 7.38
N SER A 55 -0.87 6.41 6.26
CA SER A 55 -0.56 6.94 4.93
C SER A 55 -1.28 8.25 4.63
N ILE A 56 -2.50 8.40 5.14
CA ILE A 56 -3.23 9.68 5.07
C ILE A 56 -2.48 10.74 5.88
N SER A 57 -2.08 10.41 7.11
CA SER A 57 -1.34 11.33 7.97
C SER A 57 -0.03 11.78 7.32
N GLU A 58 0.74 10.86 6.74
CA GLU A 58 1.99 11.19 6.03
C GLU A 58 1.75 12.05 4.79
N LEU A 59 0.72 11.74 3.99
CA LEU A 59 0.42 12.50 2.78
C LEU A 59 0.00 13.94 3.09
N LEU A 60 -0.67 14.15 4.22
CA LEU A 60 -1.12 15.46 4.67
C LEU A 60 -0.06 16.21 5.50
N GLN A 61 0.96 15.51 6.00
CA GLN A 61 2.10 16.13 6.64
C GLN A 61 2.80 17.04 5.63
N ASP A 62 2.90 18.32 5.97
CA ASP A 62 3.48 19.39 5.12
C ASP A 62 2.69 19.73 3.84
N ALA A 63 1.45 19.26 3.71
CA ALA A 63 0.57 19.65 2.61
C ALA A 63 0.07 21.10 2.76
N THR A 64 0.02 21.85 1.67
CA THR A 64 -0.71 23.12 1.63
C THR A 64 -2.22 22.87 1.63
N LEU A 65 -3.02 23.85 2.05
CA LEU A 65 -4.50 23.77 2.00
C LEU A 65 -5.06 23.37 0.62
N GLU A 66 -4.40 23.78 -0.47
CA GLU A 66 -4.79 23.39 -1.82
C GLU A 66 -4.49 21.91 -2.08
N GLN A 67 -3.31 21.43 -1.66
CA GLN A 67 -2.92 20.03 -1.76
C GLN A 67 -3.83 19.14 -0.90
N GLU A 68 -4.21 19.57 0.31
CA GLU A 68 -5.15 18.83 1.16
C GLU A 68 -6.49 18.62 0.47
N LYS A 69 -7.05 19.65 -0.19
CA LYS A 69 -8.33 19.52 -0.92
C LYS A 69 -8.23 18.54 -2.08
N ILE A 70 -7.14 18.63 -2.85
CA ILE A 70 -6.89 17.71 -3.98
C ILE A 70 -6.72 16.27 -3.47
N SER A 71 -5.92 16.09 -2.41
CA SER A 71 -5.69 14.80 -1.78
C SER A 71 -6.99 14.23 -1.23
N SER A 72 -7.81 14.99 -0.50
CA SER A 72 -9.08 14.53 0.07
C SER A 72 -10.02 13.92 -0.97
N SER A 73 -10.17 14.57 -2.14
CA SER A 73 -10.96 14.01 -3.25
C SER A 73 -10.42 12.68 -3.76
N THR A 74 -9.09 12.53 -3.82
CA THR A 74 -8.42 11.30 -4.27
C THR A 74 -8.54 10.20 -3.21
N LEU A 75 -8.34 10.54 -1.94
CA LEU A 75 -8.42 9.61 -0.80
C LEU A 75 -9.83 9.04 -0.62
N SER A 76 -10.88 9.78 -1.01
CA SER A 76 -12.27 9.32 -0.94
C SER A 76 -12.58 8.15 -1.88
N LEU A 77 -11.70 7.85 -2.85
CA LEU A 77 -11.87 6.74 -3.79
C LEU A 77 -11.44 5.38 -3.22
N PHE A 78 -10.78 5.37 -2.07
CA PHE A 78 -10.18 4.18 -1.48
C PHE A 78 -10.88 3.76 -0.19
N ASN A 79 -10.95 2.46 0.05
CA ASN A 79 -11.36 1.94 1.36
C ASN A 79 -10.36 2.38 2.42
N ARG A 80 -10.83 2.68 3.63
CA ARG A 80 -9.95 3.03 4.75
C ARG A 80 -9.65 1.81 5.61
N TYR A 81 -8.37 1.60 5.91
CA TYR A 81 -7.92 0.74 7.00
C TYR A 81 -7.66 1.62 8.22
N PRO A 82 -8.59 1.64 9.20
CA PRO A 82 -8.45 2.48 10.37
C PRO A 82 -7.29 2.01 11.23
N LEU A 83 -6.54 2.95 11.80
CA LEU A 83 -5.47 2.64 12.73
C LEU A 83 -6.06 2.33 14.12
N ASN A 84 -6.16 1.04 14.45
CA ASN A 84 -6.62 0.58 15.74
C ASN A 84 -5.45 0.06 16.61
N GLU A 85 -5.76 -0.26 17.87
CA GLU A 85 -4.77 -0.75 18.84
C GLU A 85 -4.06 -2.03 18.36
N ASP A 86 -4.80 -2.98 17.77
CA ASP A 86 -4.22 -4.23 17.26
C ASP A 86 -3.16 -3.98 16.19
N ILE A 87 -3.39 -3.05 15.27
CA ILE A 87 -2.41 -2.68 14.23
C ILE A 87 -1.18 -2.01 14.86
N LEU A 88 -1.35 -1.18 15.89
CA LEU A 88 -0.23 -0.54 16.58
C LEU A 88 0.63 -1.57 17.33
N ILE A 89 0.00 -2.50 18.04
CA ILE A 89 0.66 -3.61 18.72
C ILE A 89 1.40 -4.47 17.71
N ALA A 90 0.74 -4.86 16.61
CA ALA A 90 1.37 -5.60 15.52
C ALA A 90 2.54 -4.82 14.90
N GLY A 91 2.46 -3.49 14.81
CA GLY A 91 3.55 -2.61 14.39
C GLY A 91 4.80 -2.74 15.25
N ALA A 92 4.64 -2.68 16.57
CA ALA A 92 5.74 -2.87 17.51
C ALA A 92 6.33 -4.29 17.43
N GLN A 93 5.46 -5.27 17.25
CA GLN A 93 5.81 -6.67 17.09
C GLN A 93 6.61 -6.94 15.80
N ILE A 94 6.15 -6.45 14.65
CA ILE A 94 6.87 -6.51 13.36
C ILE A 94 8.23 -5.80 13.48
N SER A 95 8.25 -4.60 14.05
CA SER A 95 9.51 -3.86 14.30
C SER A 95 10.52 -4.70 15.08
N THR A 96 10.05 -5.50 16.03
CA THR A 96 10.90 -6.40 16.81
C THR A 96 11.38 -7.60 15.98
N LEU A 97 10.51 -8.21 15.19
CA LEU A 97 10.91 -9.32 14.29
C LEU A 97 11.96 -8.86 13.27
N TYR A 98 11.79 -7.68 12.70
CA TYR A 98 12.76 -7.10 11.78
C TYR A 98 14.14 -6.94 12.40
N LYS A 99 14.24 -6.53 13.68
CA LYS A 99 15.52 -6.48 14.42
C LYS A 99 16.13 -7.86 14.60
N ILE A 100 15.33 -8.85 14.98
CA ILE A 100 15.81 -10.20 15.31
C ILE A 100 16.41 -10.88 14.09
N ASP A 101 15.73 -10.81 12.94
CA ASP A 101 16.21 -11.43 11.71
C ASP A 101 17.29 -10.56 10.99
N ASN A 102 17.85 -9.58 11.71
CA ASN A 102 18.89 -8.65 11.23
C ASN A 102 18.56 -8.04 9.86
N THR A 103 17.26 -7.82 9.61
CA THR A 103 16.84 -7.00 8.49
C THR A 103 17.26 -5.56 8.78
N LYS A 104 17.29 -4.68 7.77
CA LYS A 104 17.69 -3.27 7.93
C LYS A 104 16.63 -2.47 8.74
N ASN A 105 16.23 -2.93 9.91
CA ASN A 105 15.12 -2.39 10.68
C ASN A 105 15.26 -0.91 11.04
N ASN A 106 16.50 -0.44 11.21
CA ASN A 106 16.78 0.95 11.51
C ASN A 106 16.53 1.88 10.31
N SER A 107 16.43 1.36 9.08
CA SER A 107 16.09 2.16 7.91
C SER A 107 14.60 2.15 7.57
N ILE A 108 13.84 1.17 8.06
CA ILE A 108 12.40 1.07 7.77
C ILE A 108 11.62 2.01 8.70
N SER A 109 10.78 2.87 8.12
CA SER A 109 10.05 3.88 8.88
C SER A 109 8.96 3.25 9.77
N LEU A 110 8.45 4.02 10.73
CA LEU A 110 7.30 3.59 11.53
C LEU A 110 6.04 3.42 10.65
N PRO A 111 5.69 4.37 9.75
CA PRO A 111 4.56 4.19 8.83
C PRO A 111 4.60 2.90 8.02
N ASP A 112 5.76 2.54 7.45
CA ASP A 112 5.88 1.29 6.67
C ASP A 112 5.63 0.05 7.53
N LYS A 113 6.10 0.07 8.79
CA LYS A 113 5.83 -1.01 9.76
C LYS A 113 4.35 -1.12 10.11
N ILE A 114 3.64 0.01 10.18
CA ILE A 114 2.20 0.04 10.41
C ILE A 114 1.43 -0.49 9.19
N ILE A 115 1.81 -0.09 7.97
CA ILE A 115 1.25 -0.61 6.72
C ILE A 115 1.48 -2.12 6.61
N ALA A 116 2.71 -2.58 6.87
CA ALA A 116 3.08 -3.99 6.92
C ALA A 116 2.19 -4.75 7.91
N SER A 117 1.96 -4.19 9.10
CA SER A 117 1.14 -4.80 10.14
C SER A 117 -0.33 -4.90 9.73
N ALA A 118 -0.89 -3.85 9.16
CA ALA A 118 -2.25 -3.86 8.63
C ALA A 118 -2.42 -4.92 7.53
N SER A 119 -1.44 -5.04 6.63
CA SER A 119 -1.41 -6.08 5.58
C SER A 119 -1.40 -7.49 6.18
N VAL A 120 -0.53 -7.73 7.17
CA VAL A 120 -0.42 -9.05 7.83
C VAL A 120 -1.71 -9.44 8.54
N LEU A 121 -2.30 -8.53 9.32
CA LEU A 121 -3.52 -8.81 10.09
C LEU A 121 -4.74 -9.03 9.19
N SER A 122 -4.87 -8.24 8.13
CA SER A 122 -6.02 -8.32 7.21
C SER A 122 -5.86 -9.34 6.09
N GLY A 123 -4.66 -9.91 5.91
CA GLY A 123 -4.33 -10.71 4.73
C GLY A 123 -4.32 -9.92 3.42
N SER A 124 -4.23 -8.58 3.49
CA SER A 124 -4.18 -7.72 2.30
C SER A 124 -2.81 -7.74 1.63
N LEU A 125 -2.77 -7.47 0.33
CA LEU A 125 -1.52 -7.19 -0.37
C LEU A 125 -1.07 -5.75 -0.09
N ILE A 126 0.18 -5.43 -0.38
CA ILE A 126 0.72 -4.06 -0.37
C ILE A 126 1.12 -3.71 -1.80
N LEU A 127 0.71 -2.54 -2.30
CA LEU A 127 1.26 -1.97 -3.53
C LEU A 127 2.25 -0.88 -3.15
N THR A 128 3.52 -1.04 -3.53
CA THR A 128 4.59 -0.08 -3.24
C THR A 128 5.53 0.11 -4.44
N ALA A 129 6.26 1.22 -4.44
CA ALA A 129 7.38 1.46 -5.32
C ALA A 129 8.74 1.33 -4.61
N ASP A 130 8.75 1.16 -3.28
CA ASP A 130 9.96 0.91 -2.50
C ASP A 130 9.86 -0.41 -1.73
N VAL A 131 10.33 -1.48 -2.36
CA VAL A 131 10.31 -2.81 -1.73
C VAL A 131 11.33 -2.99 -0.63
N ASN A 132 12.25 -2.05 -0.44
CA ASN A 132 13.24 -2.17 0.63
C ASN A 132 12.62 -1.93 2.01
N ASP A 133 11.45 -1.27 2.06
CA ASP A 133 10.68 -1.04 3.28
C ASP A 133 9.97 -2.32 3.78
N TYR A 134 9.91 -3.36 2.94
CA TYR A 134 9.22 -4.62 3.20
C TYR A 134 10.17 -5.81 3.00
N PRO A 135 10.89 -6.25 4.05
CA PRO A 135 11.94 -7.26 3.91
C PRO A 135 11.42 -8.59 3.36
N ARG A 136 12.18 -9.18 2.43
CA ARG A 136 11.76 -10.36 1.63
C ARG A 136 11.38 -11.62 2.43
N LEU A 137 11.92 -11.79 3.64
CA LEU A 137 11.54 -12.90 4.52
C LEU A 137 10.08 -12.79 4.97
N PHE A 138 9.61 -11.56 5.13
CA PHE A 138 8.28 -11.22 5.63
C PHE A 138 7.29 -10.92 4.51
N PHE A 139 7.78 -10.50 3.34
CA PHE A 139 6.95 -10.12 2.19
C PHE A 139 7.52 -10.69 0.90
N SER A 140 6.72 -11.48 0.19
CA SER A 140 7.09 -12.03 -1.13
C SER A 140 6.43 -11.23 -2.24
N GLU A 141 7.13 -11.06 -3.36
CA GLU A 141 6.55 -10.47 -4.56
C GLU A 141 5.43 -11.38 -5.11
N ALA A 142 4.25 -10.79 -5.33
CA ALA A 142 3.13 -11.42 -6.00
C ALA A 142 3.05 -10.98 -7.47
N GLU A 143 3.41 -9.72 -7.76
CA GLU A 143 3.43 -9.15 -9.11
C GLU A 143 4.41 -7.98 -9.16
N GLU A 144 5.16 -7.84 -10.25
CA GLU A 144 5.93 -6.64 -10.58
C GLU A 144 5.34 -5.97 -11.82
N LYS A 145 5.23 -4.64 -11.79
CA LYS A 145 4.70 -3.85 -12.90
C LYS A 145 5.61 -2.67 -13.22
N TRP A 146 5.93 -2.52 -14.50
CA TRP A 146 6.64 -1.37 -15.02
C TRP A 146 5.62 -0.40 -15.64
N ILE A 147 5.57 0.81 -15.11
CA ILE A 147 4.73 1.91 -15.60
C ILE A 147 5.61 2.86 -16.40
N LEU A 148 5.40 2.87 -17.71
CA LEU A 148 6.04 3.82 -18.61
C LEU A 148 5.30 5.14 -18.56
N TYR A 149 6.02 6.26 -18.39
CA TYR A 149 5.42 7.59 -18.39
C TYR A 149 6.35 8.63 -18.99
N ARG A 150 5.78 9.75 -19.45
CA ARG A 150 6.52 10.83 -20.10
C ARG A 150 6.61 12.05 -19.20
N LYS A 151 7.83 12.53 -18.95
CA LYS A 151 8.12 13.76 -18.20
C LYS A 151 9.12 14.59 -18.99
N ASN A 152 8.77 15.83 -19.32
CA ASN A 152 9.62 16.76 -20.09
C ASN A 152 10.18 16.13 -21.38
N ASN A 153 9.30 15.52 -22.17
CA ASN A 153 9.62 14.79 -23.41
C ASN A 153 10.50 13.54 -23.27
N LYS A 154 10.95 13.18 -22.06
CA LYS A 154 11.72 11.96 -21.79
C LYS A 154 10.82 10.82 -21.33
N ASN A 155 11.15 9.60 -21.75
CA ASN A 155 10.53 8.37 -21.25
C ASN A 155 11.16 8.01 -19.91
N ASN A 156 10.32 7.69 -18.94
CA ASN A 156 10.72 7.28 -17.60
C ASN A 156 9.97 5.99 -17.25
N ILE A 157 10.51 5.25 -16.30
CA ILE A 157 9.91 4.00 -15.80
C ILE A 157 9.74 4.14 -14.30
N LEU A 158 8.53 3.86 -13.82
CA LEU A 158 8.27 3.59 -12.41
C LEU A 158 8.08 2.08 -12.28
N VAL A 159 8.85 1.44 -11.40
CA VAL A 159 8.65 0.04 -11.04
C VAL A 159 7.82 0.02 -9.76
N ILE A 160 6.72 -0.73 -9.77
CA ILE A 160 5.88 -0.97 -8.60
C ILE A 160 5.68 -2.46 -8.43
N GLN A 161 5.48 -2.88 -7.19
CA GLN A 161 5.36 -4.28 -6.83
C GLN A 161 4.17 -4.50 -5.90
N LEU A 162 3.41 -5.56 -6.18
CA LEU A 162 2.45 -6.12 -5.24
C LEU A 162 3.17 -7.11 -4.34
N LEU A 163 3.13 -6.87 -3.04
CA LEU A 163 3.75 -7.69 -2.03
C LEU A 163 2.68 -8.45 -1.26
N ARG A 164 2.93 -9.75 -1.04
CA ARG A 164 2.11 -10.63 -0.21
C ARG A 164 2.81 -10.85 1.13
N PRO A 165 2.11 -10.69 2.27
CA PRO A 165 2.69 -11.04 3.57
C PRO A 165 2.92 -12.55 3.67
N ASN A 166 4.11 -12.94 4.12
CA ASN A 166 4.44 -14.32 4.47
C ASN A 166 3.92 -14.63 5.88
N THR A 167 2.59 -14.75 5.97
CA THR A 167 1.89 -14.91 7.26
C THR A 167 2.31 -16.16 8.02
N GLU A 168 2.70 -17.23 7.33
CA GLU A 168 3.17 -18.47 7.95
C GLU A 168 4.49 -18.23 8.70
N TYR A 169 5.48 -17.63 8.02
CA TYR A 169 6.76 -17.28 8.64
C TYR A 169 6.58 -16.33 9.83
N ILE A 170 5.75 -15.30 9.67
CA ILE A 170 5.47 -14.33 10.73
C ILE A 170 4.84 -15.02 11.95
N LYS A 171 3.84 -15.88 11.75
CA LYS A 171 3.19 -16.64 12.82
C LYS A 171 4.16 -17.57 13.53
N GLN A 172 5.00 -18.28 12.76
CA GLN A 172 6.05 -19.14 13.31
C GLN A 172 6.98 -18.32 14.23
N LYS A 173 7.49 -17.18 13.73
CA LYS A 173 8.37 -16.30 14.51
C LYS A 173 7.72 -15.73 15.76
N PHE A 174 6.40 -15.52 15.77
CA PHE A 174 5.72 -15.13 17.00
C PHE A 174 5.59 -16.30 17.98
N SER A 175 5.30 -17.51 17.50
CA SER A 175 5.18 -18.70 18.36
C SER A 175 6.49 -19.09 19.04
N GLU A 176 7.63 -18.86 18.40
CA GLU A 176 8.97 -19.12 18.97
C GLU A 176 9.35 -18.20 20.15
N ARG A 177 8.52 -17.19 20.46
CA ARG A 177 8.79 -16.18 21.50
C ARG A 177 7.96 -16.40 22.77
N ILE A 178 7.01 -17.32 22.76
CA ILE A 178 6.20 -17.74 23.91
C ILE A 178 6.86 -18.95 24.54
#